data_AF-A0A520APF3-F1
#
_entry.id   AF-A0A520APF3-F1
#
_cell.length_a   1.000
_cell.length_b   1.000
_cell.length_c   1.000
_cell.angle_alpha   90.00
_cell.angle_beta   90.00
_cell.angle_gamma   90.00
#
_symmetry.space_group_name_H-M   'P 1'
#
loop_
_entity.id
_entity.type
_entity.pdbx_description
1 polymer ?
#
loop_
_entity_poly.entity_id
_entity_poly.type
_entity_poly.pdbx_seq_one_letter_code
_entity_poly.pdbx_strand_id
1 'polypeptide(L)' 'MEFRDNKAIYLQIADYVCEHILLQKWKADEKVPSVRELAVEMEVNPNTVMRTYELLQNKGIINNKRGIGFF' A
#
# COMPACT_ATOMS: atom_id res chain seq x y z
N MET A 1 -3.71 10.81 7.42
CA MET A 1 -3.51 11.36 6.06
C MET A 1 -4.74 12.17 5.69
N GLU A 2 -4.59 13.35 5.08
CA GLU A 2 -5.75 14.08 4.54
C GLU A 2 -6.04 13.62 3.11
N PHE A 3 -7.20 12.99 2.90
CA PHE A 3 -7.62 12.53 1.58
C PHE A 3 -8.36 13.64 0.84
N ARG A 4 -8.07 13.78 -0.46
CA ARG A 4 -8.73 14.77 -1.34
C ARG A 4 -9.86 14.13 -2.15
N ASP A 5 -10.94 14.86 -2.38
CA ASP A 5 -12.12 14.33 -3.11
C ASP A 5 -11.89 14.13 -4.62
N ASN A 6 -10.81 14.67 -5.18
CA ASN A 6 -10.52 14.61 -6.61
C ASN A 6 -9.86 13.30 -7.08
N LYS A 7 -9.52 12.39 -6.16
CA LYS A 7 -8.89 11.10 -6.48
C LYS A 7 -9.45 10.00 -5.58
N ALA A 8 -9.70 8.82 -6.12
CA ALA A 8 -10.13 7.69 -5.29
C ALA A 8 -9.10 7.38 -4.19
N ILE A 9 -9.57 7.10 -2.98
CA ILE A 9 -8.72 6.89 -1.78
C ILE A 9 -7.62 5.84 -2.03
N TYR A 10 -7.96 4.69 -2.62
CA TYR A 10 -6.98 3.63 -2.90
C TYR A 10 -5.84 4.09 -3.83
N LEU A 11 -6.09 5.06 -4.73
CA LEU A 11 -5.05 5.63 -5.57
C LEU A 11 -4.19 6.65 -4.82
N GLN A 12 -4.72 7.30 -3.78
CA GLN A 12 -3.93 8.18 -2.91
C GLN A 12 -3.02 7.35 -2.00
N ILE A 13 -3.52 6.22 -1.49
CA ILE A 13 -2.70 5.27 -0.73
C ILE A 13 -1.64 4.63 -1.63
N ALA A 14 -1.96 4.33 -2.90
CA ALA A 14 -0.96 3.83 -3.85
C ALA A 14 0.21 4.80 -4.03
N ASP A 15 -0.08 6.10 -4.15
CA ASP A 15 0.96 7.13 -4.25
C ASP A 15 1.81 7.17 -2.97
N TYR A 16 1.17 7.12 -1.79
CA TYR A 16 1.87 7.08 -0.50
C TYR A 16 2.83 5.89 -0.39
N VAL A 17 2.38 4.70 -0.79
CA VAL A 17 3.21 3.48 -0.79
C VAL A 17 4.39 3.64 -1.75
N CYS A 18 4.15 4.15 -2.96
CA CYS A 18 5.21 4.38 -3.93
C CYS A 18 6.24 5.40 -3.42
N GLU A 19 5.78 6.47 -2.77
CA GLU A 19 6.66 7.47 -2.15
C GLU A 19 7.55 6.85 -1.07
N HIS A 20 7.02 5.97 -0.22
CA HIS A 20 7.80 5.28 0.81
C HIS A 20 8.88 4.37 0.24
N ILE A 21 8.60 3.70 -0.87
CA ILE A 21 9.57 2.89 -1.61
C ILE A 21 10.63 3.78 -2.26
N LEU A 22 10.22 4.86 -2.93
CA LEU A 22 11.14 5.82 -3.58
C LEU A 22 12.09 6.49 -2.57
N LEU A 23 11.58 6.79 -1.37
CA LEU A 23 12.38 7.33 -0.26
C LEU A 23 13.20 6.28 0.49
N GLN A 24 13.21 5.01 0.03
CA GLN A 24 13.94 3.90 0.65
C GLN A 24 13.55 3.63 2.12
N LYS A 25 12.34 4.05 2.53
CA LYS A 25 11.77 3.70 3.85
C LYS A 25 11.31 2.25 3.88
N TRP A 26 10.79 1.75 2.76
CA TRP A 26 10.53 0.34 2.53
C TRP A 26 11.42 -0.11 1.38
N LYS A 27 12.50 -0.83 1.72
CA LYS A 27 13.50 -1.20 0.71
C LYS A 27 12.99 -2.33 -0.15
N ALA A 28 13.61 -2.49 -1.32
CA ALA A 28 13.38 -3.65 -2.16
C ALA A 28 13.59 -4.94 -1.36
N ASP A 29 12.71 -5.91 -1.58
CA ASP A 29 12.67 -7.21 -0.90
C ASP A 29 12.43 -7.17 0.62
N GLU A 30 12.20 -5.99 1.21
CA GLU A 30 11.74 -5.86 2.59
C GLU A 30 10.23 -5.89 2.67
N LYS A 31 9.72 -6.35 3.81
CA LYS A 31 8.29 -6.49 4.02
C LYS A 31 7.65 -5.10 4.17
N VAL A 32 6.64 -4.80 3.35
CA VAL A 32 5.78 -3.62 3.54
C VAL A 32 4.72 -3.89 4.62
N PRO A 33 4.08 -2.85 5.20
CA PRO A 33 2.99 -3.05 6.15
C PRO A 33 1.92 -3.99 5.59
N SER A 34 1.33 -4.82 6.44
CA SER A 34 0.18 -5.62 6.04
C SER A 34 -1.04 -4.74 5.73
N VAL A 35 -2.02 -5.31 5.03
CA VAL A 35 -3.29 -4.64 4.74
C VAL A 35 -3.96 -4.09 6.01
N ARG A 36 -3.88 -4.83 7.12
CA ARG A 36 -4.48 -4.42 8.40
C ARG A 36 -3.68 -3.30 9.07
N GLU A 37 -2.35 -3.40 9.08
CA GLU A 37 -1.49 -2.38 9.67
C GLU A 37 -1.66 -1.04 8.94
N LEU A 38 -1.57 -1.04 7.61
CA LEU A 38 -1.73 0.19 6.84
C LEU A 38 -3.16 0.74 6.92
N ALA A 39 -4.18 -0.11 7.04
CA ALA A 39 -5.56 0.34 7.23
C ALA A 39 -5.76 1.07 8.57
N VAL A 40 -5.12 0.57 9.63
CA VAL A 40 -5.13 1.23 10.96
C VAL A 40 -4.34 2.54 10.90
N GLU A 41 -3.13 2.53 10.32
CA GLU A 41 -2.29 3.72 10.18
C GLU A 41 -2.98 4.83 9.39
N MET A 42 -3.71 4.46 8.34
CA MET A 42 -4.41 5.40 7.45
C MET A 42 -5.84 5.70 7.88
N GLU A 43 -6.35 5.02 8.90
CA GLU A 43 -7.75 5.09 9.36
C GLU A 43 -8.77 4.86 8.22
N VAL A 44 -8.51 3.86 7.36
CA VAL A 44 -9.36 3.51 6.21
C VAL A 44 -9.90 2.09 6.29
N ASN A 45 -10.89 1.78 5.46
CA ASN A 45 -11.38 0.42 5.30
C ASN A 45 -10.27 -0.53 4.78
N PRO A 46 -10.03 -1.69 5.41
CA PRO A 46 -9.05 -2.68 4.95
C PRO A 46 -9.22 -3.11 3.48
N ASN A 47 -10.45 -3.14 2.96
CA ASN A 47 -10.71 -3.45 1.55
C ASN A 47 -10.15 -2.37 0.60
N THR A 48 -10.09 -1.11 1.04
CA THR A 48 -9.46 -0.01 0.29
C THR A 48 -7.95 -0.24 0.18
N VAL A 49 -7.31 -0.68 1.27
CA VAL A 49 -5.88 -1.04 1.26
C VAL A 49 -5.64 -2.30 0.43
N MET A 50 -6.50 -3.32 0.56
CA MET A 50 -6.41 -4.52 -0.27
C MET A 50 -6.44 -4.19 -1.76
N ARG A 51 -7.39 -3.36 -2.20
CA ARG A 51 -7.47 -2.85 -3.57
C ARG A 51 -6.21 -2.07 -3.98
N THR A 52 -5.63 -1.31 -3.06
CA THR A 52 -4.36 -0.60 -3.29
C THR A 52 -3.24 -1.59 -3.56
N TYR A 53 -3.12 -2.64 -2.74
CA TYR A 53 -2.06 -3.63 -2.88
C TYR A 53 -2.24 -4.51 -4.12
N GLU A 54 -3.46 -4.86 -4.48
CA GLU A 54 -3.78 -5.51 -5.75
C GLU A 54 -3.35 -4.66 -6.94
N LEU A 55 -3.63 -3.36 -6.92
CA LEU A 55 -3.16 -2.43 -7.96
C LEU A 55 -1.64 -2.42 -8.08
N LEU A 56 -0.94 -2.27 -6.95
CA LEU A 56 0.53 -2.21 -6.92
C LEU A 56 1.16 -3.54 -7.35
N GLN A 57 0.55 -4.65 -6.97
CA GLN A 57 0.97 -5.98 -7.41
C GLN A 57 0.79 -6.17 -8.91
N ASN A 58 -0.37 -5.78 -9.47
CA ASN A 58 -0.62 -5.84 -10.91
C ASN A 58 0.36 -4.95 -11.71
N LYS A 59 0.92 -3.91 -11.07
CA LYS A 59 1.98 -3.06 -11.64
C LYS A 59 3.40 -3.61 -11.44
N GLY A 60 3.56 -4.72 -10.71
CA GLY A 60 4.86 -5.30 -10.39
C GLY A 60 5.68 -4.50 -9.37
N ILE A 61 5.03 -3.61 -8.60
CA ILE A 61 5.71 -2.75 -7.61
C ILE A 61 5.91 -3.49 -6.29
N ILE A 62 4.93 -4.30 -5.88
CA ILE A 62 5.00 -5.17 -4.69
C ILE A 62 4.59 -6.59 -5.05
N ASN A 63 5.03 -7.56 -4.27
CA ASN A 63 4.77 -8.98 -4.45
C ASN A 63 4.19 -9.59 -3.16
N ASN A 64 3.16 -10.42 -3.30
CA ASN A 64 2.62 -11.17 -2.18
C ASN A 64 3.34 -12.52 -2.07
N LYS A 65 4.03 -12.74 -0.95
CA LYS A 65 4.46 -14.08 -0.55
C LYS A 65 3.39 -14.68 0.35
N ARG A 66 2.59 -15.59 -0.22
CA ARG A 66 1.43 -16.20 0.44
C ARG A 66 1.79 -16.72 1.83
N GLY A 67 1.04 -16.29 2.84
CA GLY A 67 1.25 -16.67 4.25
C GLY A 67 2.33 -15.86 4.98
N ILE A 68 3.08 -15.01 4.28
CA ILE A 68 4.19 -14.22 4.84
C ILE A 68 3.86 -12.72 4.83
N GLY A 69 3.37 -12.20 3.70
CA GLY A 69 2.99 -10.80 3.53
C GLY A 69 3.38 -10.23 2.17
N PHE A 70 3.42 -8.90 2.09
CA PHE A 70 3.78 -8.15 0.89
C PHE A 70 5.22 -7.62 1.00
N PHE A 71 5.91 -7.55 -0.13
CA PHE A 71 7.31 -7.19 -0.27
C PHE A 71 7.51 -6.30 -1.50
#